data_AF-A0A2S9X555-F1
#
_entry.id   AF-A0A2S9X555-F1
#
_cell.length_a   1.000
_cell.length_b   1.000
_cell.length_c   1.000
_cell.angle_alpha   90.00
_cell.angle_beta   90.00
_cell.angle_gamma   90.00
#
_symmetry.space_group_name_H-M   'P 1'
#
loop_
_entity.id
_entity.type
_entity.pdbx_description
1 polymer ?
#
loop_
_entity_poly.entity_id
_entity_poly.type
_entity_poly.pdbx_seq_one_letter_code
_entity_poly.pdbx_strand_id
1 'polypeptide(L)'
;MRKGILLFWPSFIIAVLATVVFYSVFDPAELTLHGHALFADKLTAYSVFMLISWAFGALNTSIVLLLEKSARDINGFAPPPVISGDEDGSPT
;
A
#
# COMPACT_ATOMS: atom_id res chain seq x y z
N MET A 1 11.56 2.51 -9.81
CA MET A 1 11.85 1.24 -9.12
C MET A 1 11.92 1.36 -7.58
N ARG A 2 12.34 2.48 -6.97
CA ARG A 2 12.41 2.62 -5.49
C ARG A 2 11.07 2.64 -4.73
N LYS A 3 9.95 2.97 -5.37
CA LYS A 3 8.64 3.08 -4.69
C LYS A 3 8.07 1.71 -4.26
N GLY A 4 8.35 0.64 -5.02
CA GLY A 4 7.82 -0.69 -4.73
C GLY A 4 8.39 -1.29 -3.45
N ILE A 5 9.71 -1.21 -3.24
CA ILE A 5 10.34 -1.72 -2.02
C ILE A 5 9.86 -0.97 -0.77
N LEU A 6 9.62 0.35 -0.89
CA LEU A 6 9.07 1.17 0.20
C LEU A 6 7.60 0.84 0.51
N LEU A 7 6.87 0.25 -0.44
CA LEU A 7 5.48 -0.18 -0.25
C LEU A 7 5.41 -1.59 0.35
N PHE A 8 6.09 -2.54 -0.28
CA PHE A 8 6.00 -3.98 0.05
C PHE A 8 6.72 -4.35 1.35
N TRP A 9 7.80 -3.65 1.69
CA TRP A 9 8.57 -3.94 2.90
C TRP A 9 7.81 -3.64 4.20
N PRO A 10 7.30 -2.41 4.45
CA PRO A 10 6.51 -2.15 5.65
C PRO A 10 5.18 -2.90 5.66
N SER A 11 4.56 -3.13 4.49
CA SER A 11 3.32 -3.92 4.44
C SER A 11 3.53 -5.37 4.87
N PHE A 12 4.73 -5.92 4.66
CA PHE A 12 5.08 -7.26 5.12
C PHE A 12 5.07 -7.37 6.65
N ILE A 13 5.57 -6.36 7.37
CA ILE A 13 5.55 -6.35 8.84
C ILE A 13 4.10 -6.31 9.36
N ILE A 14 3.25 -5.49 8.75
CA ILE A 14 1.83 -5.43 9.08
C ILE A 14 1.14 -6.76 8.78
N ALA A 15 1.49 -7.42 7.68
CA ALA A 15 0.99 -8.75 7.35
C ALA A 15 1.32 -9.78 8.42
N VAL A 16 2.58 -9.81 8.87
CA VAL A 16 3.03 -10.72 9.94
C VAL A 16 2.23 -10.48 11.22
N LEU A 17 2.10 -9.22 11.65
CA LEU A 17 1.29 -8.87 12.83
C LEU A 17 -0.17 -9.29 12.67
N ALA A 18 -0.78 -9.00 11.52
CA ALA A 18 -2.16 -9.38 11.23
C ALA A 18 -2.34 -10.91 11.26
N THR A 19 -1.40 -11.67 10.70
CA THR A 19 -1.46 -13.14 10.75
C THR A 19 -1.33 -13.68 12.17
N VAL A 20 -0.44 -13.13 13.00
CA VAL A 20 -0.30 -13.56 14.41
C VAL A 20 -1.60 -13.33 15.17
N VAL A 21 -2.21 -12.15 15.01
CA VAL A 21 -3.49 -11.83 15.64
C VAL A 21 -4.60 -12.73 15.10
N PHE A 22 -4.71 -12.90 13.79
CA PHE A 22 -5.75 -13.74 13.18
C PHE A 22 -5.62 -15.20 13.61
N TYR A 23 -4.41 -15.75 13.59
CA TYR A 23 -4.15 -17.16 13.95
C TYR A 23 -4.34 -17.45 15.43
N SER A 24 -4.24 -16.42 16.29
CA SER A 24 -4.54 -16.58 17.72
C SER A 24 -6.03 -16.77 18.00
N VAL A 25 -6.90 -16.37 17.07
CA VAL A 25 -8.37 -16.46 17.19
C VAL A 25 -8.94 -17.58 16.33
N PHE A 26 -8.38 -17.78 15.13
CA PHE A 26 -8.86 -18.75 14.15
C PHE A 26 -7.71 -19.67 13.73
N ASP A 27 -7.90 -20.99 13.78
CA ASP A 27 -6.94 -21.92 13.16
C ASP A 27 -7.21 -22.02 11.64
N PRO A 28 -6.32 -21.51 10.77
CA PRO A 28 -6.46 -21.60 9.32
C PRO A 28 -6.66 -23.02 8.79
N ALA A 29 -6.06 -24.01 9.46
CA ALA A 29 -6.10 -25.41 9.05
C ALA A 29 -7.46 -26.07 9.35
N GLU A 30 -8.24 -25.51 10.27
CA GLU A 30 -9.55 -26.04 10.67
C GLU A 30 -10.71 -25.36 9.95
N LEU A 31 -10.46 -24.34 9.11
CA LEU A 31 -11.52 -23.74 8.31
C LEU A 31 -12.15 -24.78 7.39
N THR A 32 -13.48 -24.86 7.44
CA THR A 32 -14.29 -25.71 6.57
C THR A 32 -15.21 -24.87 5.70
N LEU A 33 -15.43 -25.31 4.46
CA LEU A 33 -16.35 -24.72 3.51
C LEU A 33 -17.33 -25.80 3.06
N HIS A 34 -18.63 -25.58 3.32
CA HIS A 34 -19.68 -26.59 3.11
C HIS A 34 -19.42 -27.93 3.83
N GLY A 35 -18.76 -27.88 4.99
CA GLY A 35 -18.43 -29.06 5.79
C GLY A 35 -17.24 -29.88 5.28
N HIS A 36 -16.47 -29.36 4.31
CA HIS A 36 -15.21 -29.96 3.86
C HIS A 36 -14.04 -29.06 4.26
N ALA A 37 -12.89 -29.64 4.56
CA ALA A 37 -11.68 -28.88 4.85
C ALA A 37 -11.39 -27.91 3.69
N LEU A 38 -11.25 -26.62 4.00
CA LEU A 38 -10.99 -25.59 2.99
C LEU A 38 -9.64 -25.79 2.32
N PHE A 39 -8.67 -26.33 3.05
CA PHE A 39 -7.34 -26.65 2.57
C PHE A 39 -7.00 -28.12 2.84
N ALA A 40 -6.31 -28.75 1.88
CA ALA A 40 -5.86 -30.14 2.01
C ALA A 40 -4.66 -30.28 2.96
N ASP A 41 -3.93 -29.19 3.18
CA ASP A 41 -2.62 -29.17 3.82
C ASP A 41 -2.47 -27.90 4.68
N LYS A 42 -1.84 -28.03 5.84
CA LYS A 42 -1.57 -26.93 6.78
C LYS A 42 -0.69 -25.85 6.16
N LEU A 43 0.38 -26.21 5.46
CA LEU A 43 1.29 -25.28 4.81
C LEU A 43 0.54 -24.39 3.82
N THR A 44 -0.33 -24.95 3.00
CA THR A 44 -1.19 -24.19 2.09
C THR A 44 -2.09 -23.24 2.84
N ALA A 45 -2.78 -23.71 3.90
CA ALA A 45 -3.68 -22.87 4.70
C ALA A 45 -2.96 -21.63 5.27
N TYR A 46 -1.87 -21.84 6.00
CA TYR A 46 -1.11 -20.74 6.63
C TYR A 46 -0.44 -19.82 5.60
N SER A 47 0.03 -20.35 4.48
CA SER A 47 0.67 -19.53 3.44
C SER A 47 -0.33 -18.64 2.73
N VAL A 48 -1.51 -19.16 2.39
CA VAL A 48 -2.56 -18.39 1.70
C VAL A 48 -3.04 -17.22 2.56
N PHE A 49 -3.35 -17.46 3.83
CA PHE A 49 -3.78 -16.38 4.74
C PHE A 49 -2.69 -15.32 4.94
N MET A 50 -1.42 -15.73 4.98
CA MET A 50 -0.31 -14.79 5.07
C MET A 50 -0.18 -13.92 3.82
N LEU A 51 -0.29 -14.53 2.64
CA LEU A 51 -0.24 -13.79 1.38
C LEU A 51 -1.44 -12.84 1.23
N ILE A 52 -2.65 -13.26 1.62
CA ILE A 52 -3.85 -12.41 1.63
C ILE A 52 -3.65 -11.22 2.59
N SER A 53 -3.14 -11.48 3.79
CA SER A 53 -2.85 -10.42 4.77
C SER A 53 -1.81 -9.43 4.24
N TRP A 54 -0.80 -9.92 3.52
CA TRP A 54 0.21 -9.08 2.89
C TRP A 54 -0.32 -8.25 1.73
N ALA A 55 -1.16 -8.84 0.87
CA ALA A 55 -1.84 -8.12 -0.19
C ALA A 55 -2.76 -7.03 0.37
N PHE A 56 -3.50 -7.33 1.45
CA PHE A 56 -4.35 -6.35 2.12
C PHE A 56 -3.54 -5.20 2.72
N GLY A 57 -2.42 -5.51 3.39
CA GLY A 57 -1.48 -4.50 3.89
C GLY A 57 -0.89 -3.63 2.79
N ALA A 58 -0.49 -4.23 1.66
CA ALA A 58 0.03 -3.50 0.51
C ALA A 58 -1.05 -2.59 -0.12
N LEU A 59 -2.28 -3.08 -0.23
CA LEU A 59 -3.42 -2.31 -0.73
C LEU A 59 -3.70 -1.11 0.18
N ASN A 60 -3.77 -1.32 1.50
CA ASN A 60 -3.99 -0.24 2.46
C ASN A 60 -2.91 0.84 2.36
N THR A 61 -1.62 0.46 2.36
CA THR A 61 -0.52 1.42 2.20
C THR A 61 -0.58 2.14 0.85
N SER A 62 -0.99 1.46 -0.22
CA SER A 62 -1.15 2.10 -1.53
C SER A 62 -2.25 3.17 -1.53
N ILE A 63 -3.37 2.91 -0.84
CA ILE A 63 -4.46 3.89 -0.69
C ILE A 63 -3.97 5.10 0.10
N VAL A 64 -3.27 4.89 1.21
CA VAL A 64 -2.69 5.98 2.00
C VAL A 64 -1.76 6.84 1.15
N LEU A 65 -0.85 6.23 0.39
CA LEU A 65 0.05 6.97 -0.50
C LEU A 65 -0.66 7.71 -1.63
N LEU A 66 -1.80 7.20 -2.11
CA LEU A 66 -2.65 7.90 -3.08
C LEU A 66 -3.32 9.12 -2.45
N LEU A 67 -3.76 9.02 -1.20
CA LEU A 67 -4.39 10.12 -0.46
C LEU A 67 -3.37 11.19 -0.02
N GLU A 68 -2.13 10.80 0.27
CA GLU A 68 -1.04 11.73 0.62
C GLU A 68 -0.49 12.52 -0.57
N LYS A 69 -0.91 12.20 -1.80
CA LYS A 69 -0.40 12.86 -3.00
C LYS A 69 -0.82 14.34 -3.01
N SER A 70 0.15 15.25 -3.14
CA SER A 70 -0.09 16.70 -3.16
C SER A 70 -1.03 17.12 -4.29
N ALA A 71 -1.83 18.18 -4.07
CA ALA A 71 -2.67 18.77 -5.10
C ALA A 71 -1.88 19.18 -6.37
N ARG A 72 -0.61 19.56 -6.23
CA ARG A 72 0.28 19.85 -7.38
C ARG A 72 0.50 18.62 -8.26
N ASP A 73 0.67 17.49 -7.60
CA ASP A 73 0.96 16.18 -8.16
C ASP A 73 -0.27 15.51 -8.82
N ILE A 74 -1.46 16.04 -8.54
CA ILE A 74 -2.76 15.60 -9.07
C ILE A 74 -3.26 16.57 -10.15
N ASN A 75 -3.18 17.88 -9.91
CA ASN A 75 -3.78 18.91 -10.76
C ASN A 75 -2.85 19.42 -11.87
N GLY A 76 -1.57 19.03 -11.88
CA GLY A 76 -0.63 19.37 -12.94
C GLY A 76 -0.39 20.87 -13.12
N PHE A 77 -0.62 21.69 -12.09
CA PHE A 77 -0.48 23.14 -12.18
C PHE A 77 1.00 23.48 -12.44
N ALA A 78 1.33 23.75 -13.70
CA ALA A 78 2.59 24.38 -14.05
C ALA A 78 2.61 25.75 -13.37
N PRO A 79 3.63 26.09 -12.56
CA PRO A 79 3.75 27.44 -12.04
C PRO A 79 3.73 28.39 -13.25
N PRO A 80 2.88 29.44 -13.25
CA PRO A 80 2.96 30.43 -14.31
C PRO A 80 4.40 30.93 -14.40
N PRO A 81 4.92 31.14 -15.63
CA PRO A 81 6.28 31.62 -15.81
C PRO A 81 6.47 32.88 -14.96
N VAL A 82 7.57 32.91 -14.19
CA VAL A 82 7.91 34.07 -13.39
C VAL A 82 8.21 35.20 -14.37
N ILE A 83 7.29 36.15 -14.53
CA ILE A 83 7.57 37.38 -15.24
C ILE A 83 8.49 38.17 -14.32
N SER A 84 9.80 38.09 -14.57
CA SER A 84 10.75 39.04 -14.03
C SER A 84 10.43 40.40 -14.64
N GLY A 85 9.61 41.19 -13.95
CA GLY A 85 9.60 42.62 -14.17
C GLY A 85 10.99 43.11 -13.78
N ASP A 86 11.74 43.60 -14.76
CA ASP A 86 12.65 44.75 -14.66
C ASP A 86 13.52 44.81 -15.92
N GLU A 87 12.95 45.35 -17.00
CA GLU A 87 13.63 46.32 -17.86
C GLU A 87 12.61 47.42 -18.19
N ASP A 88 12.09 48.07 -17.13
CA ASP A 88 11.45 49.38 -17.28
C ASP A 88 12.54 50.42 -17.56
N GLY A 89 12.25 51.26 -18.55
CA GLY A 89 13.21 52.07 -19.27
C GLY A 89 13.99 53.09 -18.44
N SER A 90 15.21 53.35 -18.90
CA SER A 90 15.88 54.63 -18.70
C SER A 90 16.46 55.11 -20.03
N PRO A 91 15.93 56.19 -20.63
CA PRO A 91 16.64 56.94 -21.66
C PRO A 91 17.58 57.93 -20.96
N THR A 92 18.88 57.80 -21.19
CA THR A 92 19.87 58.87 -20.97
C THR A 92 20.75 59.00 -22.19
#